data_AF-A0A8K0CFD6-F1
#
_entry.id   AF-A0A8K0CFD6-F1
#
_cell.length_a   1.000
_cell.length_b   1.000
_cell.length_c   1.000
_cell.angle_alpha   90.00
_cell.angle_beta   90.00
_cell.angle_gamma   90.00
#
_symmetry.space_group_name_H-M   'P 1'
#
loop_
_entity.id
_entity.type
_entity.pdbx_description
1 polymer ?
#
loop_
_entity_poly.entity_id
_entity_poly.type
_entity_poly.pdbx_seq_one_letter_code
_entity_poly.pdbx_strand_id
1 'polypeptide(L)'
;MTKQLLLYCSKCPKKVRKKIQPLNFKLVPTKRMNALASKAGSSTSSTPLRIMSDDVSFEDSSFISSRAETINILDRFVDKMPEGSKEQLDSLLARSFYSGRVSFNLIENEFFKQWMRVLRPSYTPPSRKQLSTKMLDKEYSIVEALTKAEIELAESMTLISQSIFHKYGPRQLQKLGKIKYLL
;
A
#
# COMPACT_ATOMS: atom_id res chain seq x y z
N MET A 1 24.66 -16.39 1.82
CA MET A 1 24.37 -17.85 1.98
C MET A 1 24.36 -18.61 0.65
N THR A 2 25.07 -18.15 -0.38
CA THR A 2 25.07 -18.76 -1.72
C THR A 2 26.16 -19.83 -1.91
N LYS A 3 27.15 -19.88 -1.00
CA LYS A 3 28.34 -20.73 -1.17
C LYS A 3 28.09 -22.23 -0.93
N GLN A 4 27.19 -22.60 -0.01
CA GLN A 4 26.99 -24.03 0.32
C GLN A 4 26.04 -24.75 -0.64
N LEU A 5 25.00 -24.11 -1.16
CA LEU A 5 24.03 -24.76 -2.06
C LEU A 5 24.62 -25.08 -3.44
N LEU A 6 25.61 -24.31 -3.91
CA LEU A 6 26.28 -24.54 -5.19
C LEU A 6 27.42 -25.58 -5.12
N LEU A 7 27.96 -25.83 -3.91
CA LEU A 7 28.99 -26.86 -3.69
C LEU A 7 28.41 -28.29 -3.63
N TYR A 8 27.14 -28.44 -3.21
CA TYR A 8 26.50 -29.74 -2.95
C TYR A 8 25.40 -30.12 -3.95
N CYS A 9 25.22 -29.35 -5.03
CA CYS A 9 24.26 -29.71 -6.07
C CYS A 9 24.80 -30.86 -6.94
N SER A 10 24.25 -32.07 -6.77
CA SER A 10 24.62 -33.30 -7.49
C SER A 10 24.32 -33.26 -9.00
N LYS A 11 23.49 -32.32 -9.45
CA LYS A 11 23.10 -32.13 -10.87
C LYS A 11 23.65 -30.84 -11.49
N CYS A 12 24.58 -30.14 -10.85
CA CYS A 12 25.09 -28.87 -11.37
C CYS A 12 26.02 -29.10 -12.59
N PRO A 13 25.78 -28.43 -13.74
CA PRO A 13 26.66 -28.53 -14.91
C PRO A 13 28.09 -28.10 -14.56
N LYS A 14 29.10 -28.89 -14.98
CA LYS A 14 30.53 -28.66 -14.68
C LYS A 14 31.02 -27.25 -15.08
N LYS A 15 30.39 -26.63 -16.08
CA LYS A 15 30.68 -25.26 -16.56
C LYS A 15 30.30 -24.17 -15.56
N VAL A 16 29.23 -24.38 -14.79
CA VAL A 16 28.73 -23.42 -13.79
C VAL A 16 29.58 -23.52 -12.52
N ARG A 17 29.91 -24.74 -12.09
CA ARG A 17 30.72 -25.01 -10.89
C ARG A 17 32.11 -24.35 -10.92
N LYS A 18 32.74 -24.24 -12.09
CA LYS A 18 34.06 -23.61 -12.25
C LYS A 18 34.02 -22.07 -12.16
N LYS A 19 32.88 -21.43 -12.47
CA LYS A 19 32.73 -19.96 -12.42
C LYS A 19 32.43 -19.42 -11.02
N ILE A 20 32.05 -20.29 -10.07
CA ILE A 20 31.58 -19.91 -8.72
C ILE A 20 32.68 -20.06 -7.65
N GLN A 21 33.87 -20.56 -8.00
CA GLN A 21 35.01 -20.56 -7.07
C GLN A 21 35.36 -19.12 -6.65
N PRO A 22 35.81 -18.91 -5.40
CA PRO A 22 35.40 -17.75 -4.63
C PRO A 22 36.12 -16.48 -5.09
N LEU A 23 35.43 -15.66 -5.87
CA LEU A 23 35.72 -14.23 -5.91
C LEU A 23 35.33 -13.65 -4.55
N ASN A 24 36.32 -13.16 -3.81
CA ASN A 24 36.17 -12.45 -2.55
C ASN A 24 35.42 -11.13 -2.77
N PHE A 25 34.09 -11.19 -2.86
CA PHE A 25 33.27 -9.99 -2.74
C PHE A 25 33.16 -9.61 -1.27
N LYS A 26 33.95 -8.62 -0.86
CA LYS A 26 33.75 -7.88 0.38
C LYS A 26 32.39 -7.19 0.30
N LEU A 27 31.49 -7.50 1.22
CA LEU A 27 30.21 -6.81 1.38
C LEU A 27 30.49 -5.35 1.78
N VAL A 28 30.07 -4.41 0.94
CA VAL A 28 29.96 -3.00 1.33
C VAL A 28 28.64 -2.81 2.07
N PRO A 29 28.60 -2.19 3.26
CA PRO A 29 27.33 -1.92 3.94
C PRO A 29 26.59 -0.79 3.21
N THR A 30 25.42 -1.07 2.64
CA THR A 30 24.52 -0.04 2.11
C THR A 30 23.76 0.60 3.26
N LYS A 31 24.10 1.87 3.54
CA LYS A 31 23.36 2.73 4.46
C LYS A 31 21.96 2.98 3.88
N ARG A 32 20.92 2.80 4.72
CA ARG A 32 19.56 3.31 4.51
C ARG A 32 19.62 4.80 4.14
N MET A 33 19.08 5.17 2.99
CA MET A 33 18.80 6.56 2.66
C MET A 33 17.30 6.81 2.76
N ASN A 34 16.91 7.50 3.82
CA ASN A 34 15.76 8.41 3.82
C ASN A 34 16.24 9.78 3.30
N ALA A 35 15.27 10.56 2.82
CA ALA A 35 15.33 11.98 2.46
C ALA A 35 15.69 12.34 1.01
N LEU A 36 14.65 12.72 0.25
CA LEU A 36 14.70 13.89 -0.60
C LEU A 36 13.74 14.94 -0.01
N ALA A 37 14.31 15.80 0.82
CA ALA A 37 13.88 17.19 0.93
C ALA A 37 15.12 18.04 1.23
N SER A 38 15.19 19.18 0.55
CA SER A 38 15.93 20.42 0.84
C SER A 38 17.30 20.68 0.21
N LYS A 39 17.35 21.79 -0.55
CA LYS A 39 18.28 22.91 -0.38
C LYS A 39 17.61 24.16 -0.98
N ALA A 40 17.64 25.37 -0.43
CA ALA A 40 18.53 26.02 0.54
C ALA A 40 17.73 27.02 1.42
N GLY A 41 18.15 27.56 2.56
CA GLY A 41 19.38 27.47 3.35
C GLY A 41 19.25 28.37 4.61
N SER A 42 20.08 28.08 5.63
CA SER A 42 20.70 28.96 6.67
C SER A 42 19.84 30.00 7.43
N SER A 43 19.95 30.30 8.73
CA SER A 43 20.54 29.72 9.95
C SER A 43 20.22 30.69 11.12
N THR A 44 20.11 30.16 12.34
CA THR A 44 20.35 30.75 13.69
C THR A 44 19.36 31.74 14.36
N SER A 45 18.67 31.15 15.37
CA SER A 45 18.53 31.53 16.80
C SER A 45 17.51 32.56 17.30
N SER A 46 16.88 32.14 18.42
CA SER A 46 16.12 32.84 19.48
C SER A 46 14.70 33.37 19.20
N THR A 47 13.73 32.80 19.93
CA THR A 47 12.38 33.32 20.26
C THR A 47 12.45 34.71 20.94
N PRO A 48 11.36 35.53 21.06
CA PRO A 48 9.91 35.19 21.07
C PRO A 48 8.95 36.16 20.33
N LEU A 49 7.66 35.77 20.30
CA LEU A 49 6.40 36.53 20.16
C LEU A 49 6.42 37.94 19.51
N ARG A 50 5.70 38.08 18.37
CA ARG A 50 5.00 39.32 18.00
C ARG A 50 3.68 39.02 17.27
N ILE A 51 2.62 39.52 17.88
CA ILE A 51 1.28 39.77 17.33
C ILE A 51 1.40 40.97 16.38
N MET A 52 1.03 40.82 15.11
CA MET A 52 0.49 41.83 14.18
C MET A 52 -0.26 41.01 13.12
N SER A 53 -1.60 40.95 13.09
CA SER A 53 -2.53 41.96 12.57
C SER A 53 -2.21 42.32 11.12
N ASP A 54 -2.66 41.47 10.20
CA ASP A 54 -2.96 41.89 8.83
C ASP A 54 -4.47 41.71 8.62
N ASP A 55 -5.11 42.85 8.38
CA ASP A 55 -6.49 43.06 8.00
C ASP A 55 -6.98 42.01 7.00
N VAL A 56 -7.76 41.04 7.47
CA VAL A 56 -8.73 40.37 6.61
C VAL A 56 -9.97 41.24 6.66
N SER A 57 -10.03 42.18 5.73
CA SER A 57 -11.25 42.91 5.40
C SER A 57 -12.36 41.89 5.13
N PHE A 58 -13.23 41.73 6.13
CA PHE A 58 -14.50 41.04 6.00
C PHE A 58 -15.40 41.95 5.17
N GLU A 59 -15.28 41.83 3.85
CA GLU A 59 -16.26 42.39 2.92
C GLU A 59 -17.51 41.50 2.99
N ASP A 60 -18.43 41.89 3.88
CA ASP A 60 -19.82 41.49 3.83
C ASP A 60 -20.46 42.12 2.59
N SER A 61 -20.22 41.50 1.43
CA SER A 61 -20.89 41.91 0.21
C SER A 61 -22.16 41.09 0.02
N SER A 62 -23.23 41.51 0.68
CA SER A 62 -24.59 41.23 0.25
C SER A 62 -24.85 41.95 -1.07
N PHE A 63 -24.37 41.39 -2.19
CA PHE A 63 -24.78 41.78 -3.53
C PHE A 63 -25.85 40.81 -4.02
N ILE A 64 -27.11 41.08 -3.65
CA ILE A 64 -28.26 40.53 -4.37
C ILE A 64 -28.36 41.33 -5.68
N SER A 65 -27.64 40.86 -6.69
CA SER A 65 -27.74 41.38 -8.05
C SER A 65 -28.79 40.60 -8.84
N SER A 66 -29.74 41.35 -9.35
CA SER A 66 -30.98 40.93 -10.01
C SER A 66 -30.73 40.17 -11.33
N ARG A 67 -30.84 38.84 -11.27
CA ARG A 67 -31.43 37.97 -12.29
C ARG A 67 -31.76 36.65 -11.60
N ALA A 68 -33.02 36.50 -11.17
CA ALA A 68 -33.46 35.39 -10.34
C ALA A 68 -33.51 34.07 -11.11
N GLU A 69 -32.35 33.46 -11.33
CA GLU A 69 -32.26 32.00 -11.27
C GLU A 69 -32.22 31.65 -9.79
N THR A 70 -33.19 30.87 -9.32
CA THR A 70 -33.28 30.42 -7.93
C THR A 70 -32.06 29.54 -7.60
N ILE A 71 -30.95 30.15 -7.22
CA ILE A 71 -29.81 29.44 -6.66
C ILE A 71 -30.27 28.94 -5.29
N ASN A 72 -30.55 27.64 -5.20
CA ASN A 72 -30.88 26.98 -3.94
C ASN A 72 -29.67 27.08 -3.01
N ILE A 73 -29.64 28.08 -2.13
CA ILE A 73 -28.54 28.34 -1.18
C ILE A 73 -28.21 27.09 -0.34
N LEU A 74 -29.22 26.27 -0.05
CA LEU A 74 -29.10 25.01 0.67
C LEU A 74 -28.17 24.00 -0.03
N ASP A 75 -28.06 24.07 -1.34
CA ASP A 75 -27.29 23.13 -2.15
C ASP A 75 -25.77 23.19 -1.86
N ARG A 76 -25.30 24.34 -1.35
CA ARG A 76 -23.91 24.55 -0.92
C ARG A 76 -23.59 23.90 0.43
N PHE A 77 -24.61 23.60 1.24
CA PHE A 77 -24.47 23.02 2.58
C PHE A 77 -24.72 21.51 2.60
N VAL A 78 -25.18 20.93 1.49
CA VAL A 78 -25.37 19.49 1.35
C VAL A 78 -24.05 18.86 0.89
N ASP A 79 -23.58 17.83 1.60
CA ASP A 79 -22.44 17.03 1.14
C ASP A 79 -22.79 16.40 -0.21
N LYS A 80 -21.93 16.59 -1.20
CA LYS A 80 -22.08 16.00 -2.53
C LYS A 80 -20.82 15.26 -2.90
N MET A 81 -21.02 14.14 -3.59
CA MET A 81 -19.91 13.37 -4.09
C MET A 81 -19.69 13.70 -5.57
N PRO A 82 -18.55 14.28 -5.95
CA PRO A 82 -18.27 14.54 -7.36
C PRO A 82 -18.06 13.23 -8.10
N GLU A 83 -18.28 13.27 -9.41
CA GLU A 83 -18.12 12.11 -10.30
C GLU A 83 -16.68 11.56 -10.22
N GLY A 84 -16.55 10.23 -10.17
CA GLY A 84 -15.26 9.55 -10.02
C GLY A 84 -14.68 9.48 -8.59
N SER A 85 -15.04 10.39 -7.68
CA SER A 85 -14.56 10.31 -6.28
C SER A 85 -15.08 9.08 -5.55
N LYS A 86 -16.28 8.61 -5.91
CA LYS A 86 -16.83 7.35 -5.39
C LYS A 86 -15.95 6.17 -5.74
N GLU A 87 -15.55 6.06 -7.00
CA GLU A 87 -14.73 4.93 -7.47
C GLU A 87 -13.35 4.92 -6.80
N GLN A 88 -12.78 6.10 -6.56
CA GLN A 88 -11.54 6.24 -5.80
C GLN A 88 -11.70 5.75 -4.36
N LEU A 89 -12.74 6.19 -3.63
CA LEU A 89 -13.00 5.71 -2.27
C LEU A 89 -13.27 4.20 -2.24
N ASP A 90 -14.06 3.70 -3.19
CA ASP A 90 -14.35 2.27 -3.31
C ASP A 90 -13.04 1.48 -3.52
N SER A 91 -12.13 1.96 -4.38
CA SER A 91 -10.84 1.30 -4.62
C SER A 91 -9.95 1.27 -3.37
N LEU A 92 -9.88 2.37 -2.62
CA LEU A 92 -9.12 2.45 -1.37
C LEU A 92 -9.71 1.52 -0.30
N LEU A 93 -11.04 1.50 -0.20
CA LEU A 93 -11.74 0.62 0.71
C LEU A 93 -11.47 -0.84 0.37
N ALA A 94 -11.61 -1.24 -0.90
CA ALA A 94 -11.33 -2.61 -1.33
C ALA A 94 -9.88 -3.03 -1.02
N ARG A 95 -8.90 -2.18 -1.35
CA ARG A 95 -7.49 -2.44 -1.03
C ARG A 95 -7.23 -2.60 0.47
N SER A 96 -7.92 -1.82 1.31
CA SER A 96 -7.83 -1.97 2.78
C SER A 96 -8.34 -3.34 3.25
N PHE A 97 -9.44 -3.83 2.67
CA PHE A 97 -9.98 -5.16 3.00
C PHE A 97 -9.03 -6.29 2.58
N TYR A 98 -8.50 -6.23 1.35
CA TYR A 98 -7.63 -7.29 0.82
C TYR A 98 -6.28 -7.33 1.53
N SER A 99 -5.64 -6.18 1.73
CA SER A 99 -4.36 -6.08 2.45
C SER A 99 -4.52 -6.44 3.94
N GLY A 100 -5.62 -6.01 4.56
CA GLY A 100 -5.92 -6.26 5.96
C GLY A 100 -6.50 -7.65 6.25
N ARG A 101 -6.72 -8.49 5.23
CA ARG A 101 -7.37 -9.82 5.35
C ARG A 101 -8.71 -9.74 6.09
N VAL A 102 -9.45 -8.66 5.84
CA VAL A 102 -10.71 -8.37 6.53
C VAL A 102 -11.82 -9.18 5.87
N SER A 103 -12.66 -9.81 6.68
CA SER A 103 -13.85 -10.51 6.18
C SER A 103 -14.77 -9.54 5.45
N PHE A 104 -15.26 -9.94 4.26
CA PHE A 104 -16.21 -9.14 3.50
C PHE A 104 -17.56 -8.98 4.21
N ASN A 105 -17.83 -9.72 5.28
CA ASN A 105 -19.03 -9.51 6.10
C ASN A 105 -19.00 -8.18 6.85
N LEU A 106 -17.82 -7.59 7.09
CA LEU A 106 -17.71 -6.31 7.79
C LEU A 106 -18.42 -5.17 7.03
N ILE A 107 -18.39 -5.17 5.70
CA ILE A 107 -19.02 -4.13 4.88
C ILE A 107 -20.54 -4.08 5.07
N GLU A 108 -21.15 -5.22 5.39
CA GLU A 108 -22.59 -5.34 5.59
C GLU A 108 -23.00 -5.09 7.04
N ASN A 109 -22.04 -4.99 7.97
CA ASN A 109 -22.30 -4.74 9.38
C ASN A 109 -22.94 -3.35 9.57
N GLU A 110 -24.03 -3.29 10.33
CA GLU A 110 -24.79 -2.06 10.53
C GLU A 110 -23.99 -0.96 11.25
N PHE A 111 -23.15 -1.32 12.24
CA PHE A 111 -22.28 -0.34 12.89
C PHE A 111 -21.21 0.20 11.95
N PHE A 112 -20.69 -0.65 11.06
CA PHE A 112 -19.72 -0.22 10.05
C PHE A 112 -20.37 0.73 9.03
N LYS A 113 -21.59 0.44 8.58
CA LYS A 113 -22.39 1.33 7.71
C LYS A 113 -22.70 2.65 8.40
N GLN A 114 -23.11 2.64 9.67
CA GLN A 114 -23.35 3.84 10.45
C GLN A 114 -22.09 4.68 10.61
N TRP A 115 -20.95 4.03 10.91
CA TRP A 115 -19.66 4.69 11.01
C TRP A 115 -19.29 5.42 9.72
N MET A 116 -19.43 4.77 8.56
CA MET A 116 -19.18 5.43 7.27
C MET A 116 -20.15 6.58 6.96
N ARG A 117 -21.43 6.46 7.34
CA ARG A 117 -22.40 7.55 7.19
C ARG A 117 -22.07 8.76 8.05
N VAL A 118 -21.57 8.54 9.28
CA VAL A 118 -21.11 9.63 10.16
C VAL A 118 -19.87 10.31 9.58
N LEU A 119 -18.94 9.54 9.01
CA LEU A 119 -17.76 10.09 8.36
C LEU A 119 -18.10 10.90 7.11
N ARG A 120 -18.98 10.36 6.24
CA ARG A 120 -19.41 11.02 5.02
C ARG A 120 -20.81 10.57 4.62
N PRO A 121 -21.85 11.38 4.86
CA PRO A 121 -23.24 11.00 4.61
C PRO A 121 -23.54 10.65 3.16
N SER A 122 -22.88 11.32 2.21
CA SER A 122 -23.13 11.12 0.78
C SER A 122 -22.40 9.93 0.17
N TYR A 123 -21.59 9.23 0.96
CA TYR A 123 -20.91 8.02 0.53
C TYR A 123 -21.72 6.76 0.86
N THR A 124 -22.15 6.05 -0.18
CA THR A 124 -22.71 4.70 -0.05
C THR A 124 -21.62 3.68 -0.34
N PRO A 125 -21.24 2.83 0.63
CA PRO A 125 -20.22 1.81 0.42
C PRO A 125 -20.65 0.78 -0.64
N PRO A 126 -19.69 0.07 -1.27
CA PRO A 126 -20.00 -1.02 -2.17
C PRO A 126 -20.66 -2.18 -1.41
N SER A 127 -21.47 -2.97 -2.11
CA SER A 127 -22.00 -4.21 -1.54
C SER A 127 -20.91 -5.27 -1.40
N ARG A 128 -21.08 -6.19 -0.45
CA ARG A 128 -20.25 -7.40 -0.32
C ARG A 128 -20.03 -8.12 -1.66
N LYS A 129 -21.07 -8.23 -2.49
CA LYS A 129 -20.95 -8.89 -3.80
C LYS A 129 -20.03 -8.14 -4.75
N GLN A 130 -20.08 -6.82 -4.79
CA GLN A 130 -19.21 -6.00 -5.64
C GLN A 130 -17.76 -6.12 -5.18
N LEU A 131 -17.54 -6.13 -3.86
CA LEU A 131 -16.23 -6.26 -3.25
C LEU A 131 -15.64 -7.67 -3.44
N SER A 132 -16.46 -8.72 -3.47
CA SER A 132 -15.99 -10.10 -3.64
C SER A 132 -15.88 -10.56 -5.10
N THR A 133 -16.32 -9.75 -6.06
CA THR A 133 -16.30 -10.10 -7.50
C THR A 133 -15.54 -9.03 -8.28
N LYS A 134 -16.25 -8.12 -8.94
CA LYS A 134 -15.70 -7.10 -9.84
C LYS A 134 -14.49 -6.35 -9.28
N MET A 135 -14.52 -5.96 -8.01
CA MET A 135 -13.42 -5.19 -7.41
C MET A 135 -12.21 -6.07 -7.10
N LEU A 136 -12.46 -7.32 -6.69
CA LEU A 136 -11.41 -8.29 -6.40
C LEU A 136 -10.71 -8.71 -7.69
N ASP A 137 -11.46 -8.97 -8.75
CA ASP A 137 -10.92 -9.33 -10.06
C ASP A 137 -10.04 -8.21 -10.63
N LYS A 138 -10.51 -6.95 -10.51
CA LYS A 138 -9.73 -5.77 -10.92
C LYS A 138 -8.41 -5.66 -10.16
N GLU A 139 -8.43 -5.77 -8.84
CA GLU A 139 -7.22 -5.66 -8.03
C GLU A 139 -6.28 -6.85 -8.29
N TYR A 140 -6.84 -8.05 -8.47
CA TYR A 140 -6.07 -9.24 -8.83
C TYR A 140 -5.31 -9.04 -10.14
N SER A 141 -5.97 -8.56 -11.20
CA SER A 141 -5.31 -8.31 -12.50
C SER A 141 -4.17 -7.31 -12.37
N ILE A 142 -4.33 -6.26 -11.56
CA ILE A 142 -3.27 -5.27 -11.30
C ILE A 142 -2.08 -5.94 -10.60
N VAL A 143 -2.34 -6.64 -9.50
CA VAL A 143 -1.29 -7.30 -8.70
C VAL A 143 -0.61 -8.40 -9.50
N GLU A 144 -1.34 -9.17 -10.29
CA GLU A 144 -0.81 -10.21 -11.17
C GLU A 144 0.16 -9.62 -12.20
N ALA A 145 -0.20 -8.51 -12.85
CA ALA A 145 0.66 -7.85 -13.82
C ALA A 145 1.96 -7.33 -13.18
N LEU A 146 1.86 -6.70 -12.01
CA LEU A 146 3.03 -6.25 -11.24
C LEU A 146 3.92 -7.43 -10.84
N THR A 147 3.31 -8.49 -10.32
CA THR A 147 4.04 -9.69 -9.87
C THR A 147 4.75 -10.38 -11.05
N LYS A 148 4.12 -10.45 -12.22
CA LYS A 148 4.76 -11.01 -13.43
C LYS A 148 5.98 -10.19 -13.83
N ALA A 149 5.89 -8.87 -13.82
CA ALA A 149 7.03 -8.00 -14.12
C ALA A 149 8.18 -8.18 -13.10
N GLU A 150 7.86 -8.33 -11.81
CA GLU A 150 8.85 -8.63 -10.77
C GLU A 150 9.52 -9.99 -10.97
N ILE A 151 8.74 -11.00 -11.38
CA ILE A 151 9.26 -12.35 -11.66
C ILE A 151 10.19 -12.34 -12.87
N GLU A 152 9.87 -11.60 -13.93
CA GLU A 152 10.70 -11.49 -15.14
C GLU A 152 12.04 -10.79 -14.86
N LEU A 153 12.07 -9.84 -13.93
CA LEU A 153 13.28 -9.14 -13.51
C LEU A 153 14.15 -9.95 -12.53
N ALA A 154 13.61 -10.97 -11.89
CA ALA A 154 14.32 -11.73 -10.87
C ALA A 154 15.40 -12.65 -11.48
N GLU A 155 16.66 -12.51 -11.03
CA GLU A 155 17.78 -13.38 -11.45
C GLU A 155 17.58 -14.85 -11.03
N SER A 156 16.88 -15.07 -9.90
CA SER A 156 16.59 -16.41 -9.41
C SER A 156 15.28 -16.43 -8.63
N MET A 157 14.51 -17.51 -8.79
CA MET A 157 13.26 -17.74 -8.10
C MET A 157 13.30 -19.09 -7.41
N THR A 158 12.76 -19.17 -6.19
CA THR A 158 12.61 -20.43 -5.45
C THR A 158 11.15 -20.64 -5.11
N LEU A 159 10.64 -21.84 -5.38
CA LEU A 159 9.27 -22.23 -5.07
C LEU A 159 9.28 -23.13 -3.84
N ILE A 160 8.44 -22.80 -2.86
CA ILE A 160 8.26 -23.59 -1.64
C ILE A 160 6.83 -24.13 -1.65
N SER A 161 6.67 -25.46 -1.71
CA SER A 161 5.34 -26.06 -1.61
C SER A 161 4.90 -26.15 -0.15
N GLN A 162 3.68 -25.69 0.13
CA GLN A 162 3.09 -25.73 1.47
C GLN A 162 2.78 -27.16 1.95
N SER A 163 2.62 -28.12 1.03
CA SER A 163 2.43 -29.55 1.36
C SER A 163 3.56 -30.13 2.21
N ILE A 164 4.77 -29.56 2.11
CA ILE A 164 5.93 -29.97 2.91
C ILE A 164 5.80 -29.46 4.36
N PHE A 165 5.23 -28.27 4.58
CA PHE A 165 5.09 -27.68 5.92
C PHE A 165 4.01 -28.34 6.77
N HIS A 166 2.89 -28.74 6.15
CA HIS A 166 1.84 -29.47 6.88
C HIS A 166 2.31 -30.88 7.27
N LYS A 167 3.12 -31.53 6.44
CA LYS A 167 3.68 -32.87 6.73
C LYS A 167 4.87 -32.81 7.70
N TYR A 168 5.68 -31.75 7.61
CA TYR A 168 6.84 -31.53 8.47
C TYR A 168 6.73 -30.12 9.05
N GLY A 169 6.23 -30.03 10.29
CA GLY A 169 6.19 -28.76 11.01
C GLY A 169 7.57 -28.07 11.05
N PRO A 170 7.63 -26.75 11.29
CA PRO A 170 8.86 -25.97 11.14
C PRO A 170 10.07 -26.54 11.92
N ARG A 171 9.81 -27.20 13.06
CA ARG A 171 10.84 -27.85 13.89
C ARG A 171 11.40 -29.14 13.27
N GLN A 172 10.59 -29.89 12.53
CA GLN A 172 11.01 -31.11 11.82
C GLN A 172 11.89 -30.75 10.61
N LEU A 173 11.58 -29.64 9.92
CA LEU A 173 12.39 -29.14 8.79
C LEU A 173 13.76 -28.59 9.24
N GLN A 174 13.84 -28.03 10.45
CA GLN A 174 15.11 -27.67 11.10
C GLN A 174 15.94 -28.92 11.45
N LYS A 175 15.31 -29.96 12.03
CA LYS A 175 15.98 -31.24 12.35
C LYS A 175 16.46 -32.01 11.12
N LEU A 176 15.72 -31.93 10.02
CA LEU A 176 16.11 -32.53 8.73
C LEU A 176 17.17 -31.71 7.97
N GLY A 177 17.65 -30.59 8.54
CA GLY A 177 18.62 -29.70 7.90
C GLY A 177 18.11 -28.99 6.65
N LYS A 178 16.80 -29.02 6.41
CA LYS A 178 16.17 -28.52 5.17
C LYS A 178 15.84 -27.04 5.23
N ILE A 179 15.71 -26.45 6.42
CA ILE A 179 15.51 -25.01 6.60
C ILE A 179 16.25 -24.54 7.86
N LYS A 180 17.24 -23.65 7.70
CA LYS A 180 17.81 -22.84 8.79
C LYS A 180 17.16 -21.46 8.73
N TYR A 181 16.32 -21.14 9.71
CA TYR A 181 15.94 -19.76 9.95
C TYR A 181 17.09 -19.10 10.72
N LEU A 182 17.69 -18.05 10.16
CA LEU A 182 18.45 -17.10 10.96
C LEU A 182 17.45 -16.22 11.70
N LEU A 183 17.47 -16.30 13.03
CA LEU A 183 17.22 -15.12 13.85
C LEU A 183 18.45 -14.21 13.75
#